data_AF-A0A401W502-F1
#
_entry.id   AF-A0A401W502-F1
#
_cell.length_a   1.000
_cell.length_b   1.000
_cell.length_c   1.000
_cell.angle_alpha   90.00
_cell.angle_beta   90.00
_cell.angle_gamma   90.00
#
_symmetry.space_group_name_H-M   'P 1'
#
loop_
_entity.id
_entity.type
_entity.pdbx_description
1 polymer ?
#
loop_
_entity_poly.entity_id
_entity_poly.type
_entity_poly.pdbx_seq_one_letter_code
_entity_poly.pdbx_strand_id
1 'polypeptide(L)'
;MRTFVGAELAEKAEADRIALDAGATEFHAPDLKDGPLSPGRRLVPLADLPRPLLPPRISRATVAALMLDEAQTSGHGGETVVPLS
;
A
#
# COMPACT_ATOMS: atom_id res chain seq x y z
N MET A 1 14.02 -0.15 5.41
CA MET A 1 13.56 1.18 4.91
C MET A 1 13.60 2.31 5.95
N ARG A 2 13.94 2.08 7.23
CA ARG A 2 14.09 3.16 8.23
C ARG A 2 15.41 3.94 8.15
N THR A 3 16.27 3.66 7.18
CA THR A 3 17.67 4.12 7.20
C THR A 3 17.98 5.35 6.33
N PHE A 4 17.06 5.91 5.54
CA PHE A 4 17.43 6.98 4.58
C PHE A 4 16.36 8.02 4.26
N VAL A 5 15.62 8.54 5.23
CA VAL A 5 14.76 9.70 4.97
C VAL A 5 14.59 10.47 6.29
N GLY A 6 15.23 11.63 6.40
CA GLY A 6 15.14 12.50 7.57
C GLY A 6 13.85 13.31 7.55
N ALA A 7 13.94 14.57 7.13
CA ALA A 7 12.79 15.47 6.95
C ALA A 7 11.72 14.88 6.00
N GLU A 8 12.15 14.18 4.95
CA GLU A 8 11.28 13.49 3.98
C GLU A 8 10.32 12.46 4.62
N LEU A 9 10.64 11.88 5.79
CA LEU A 9 9.68 11.02 6.51
C LEU A 9 8.53 11.82 7.09
N ALA A 10 8.80 13.02 7.60
CA ALA A 10 7.76 13.91 8.12
C ALA A 10 6.88 14.42 6.98
N GLU A 11 7.49 14.76 5.83
CA GLU A 11 6.76 15.16 4.63
C GLU A 11 5.88 14.03 4.09
N LYS A 12 6.40 12.79 4.00
CA LYS A 12 5.57 11.64 3.66
C LYS A 12 4.43 11.44 4.65
N ALA A 13 4.70 11.47 5.95
CA ALA A 13 3.67 11.28 6.97
C ALA A 13 2.58 12.37 6.93
N GLU A 14 2.94 13.60 6.56
CA GLU A 14 2.00 14.68 6.31
C GLU A 14 1.15 14.40 5.06
N ALA A 15 1.79 14.03 3.94
CA ALA A 15 1.11 13.72 2.70
C ALA A 15 0.11 12.55 2.85
N ASP A 16 0.53 11.49 3.55
CA ASP A 16 -0.32 10.33 3.84
C ASP A 16 -1.54 10.77 4.67
N ARG A 17 -1.34 11.59 5.70
CA ARG A 17 -2.44 12.10 6.53
C ARG A 17 -3.43 12.93 5.70
N ILE A 18 -2.95 13.85 4.87
CA ILE A 18 -3.79 14.67 4.00
C ILE A 18 -4.63 13.78 3.08
N ALA A 19 -4.03 12.74 2.50
CA ALA A 19 -4.74 11.82 1.61
C ALA A 19 -5.82 11.01 2.37
N LEU A 20 -5.47 10.45 3.53
CA LEU A 20 -6.37 9.66 4.36
C LEU A 20 -7.54 10.51 4.90
N ASP A 21 -7.28 11.73 5.36
CA ASP A 21 -8.33 12.66 5.83
C ASP A 21 -9.29 13.07 4.69
N ALA A 22 -8.82 13.04 3.44
CA ALA A 22 -9.64 13.25 2.25
C ALA A 22 -10.40 11.98 1.79
N GLY A 23 -10.28 10.87 2.51
CA GLY A 23 -10.93 9.59 2.20
C GLY A 23 -10.22 8.75 1.14
N ALA A 24 -8.96 9.07 0.81
CA ALA A 24 -8.17 8.24 -0.09
C ALA A 24 -7.76 6.91 0.57
N THR A 25 -7.47 5.91 -0.25
CA THR A 25 -6.88 4.64 0.18
C THR A 25 -5.37 4.69 -0.03
N GLU A 26 -4.56 4.51 1.02
CA GLU A 26 -3.10 4.50 0.91
C GLU A 26 -2.57 3.07 0.71
N PHE A 27 -1.73 2.84 -0.30
CA PHE A 27 -1.15 1.53 -0.60
C PHE A 27 0.27 1.42 -0.04
N HIS A 28 0.47 0.60 1.00
CA HIS A 28 1.77 0.32 1.58
C HIS A 28 2.48 -0.85 0.87
N ALA A 29 3.27 -0.55 -0.17
CA ALA A 29 4.02 -1.53 -0.96
C ALA A 29 5.56 -1.30 -0.89
N PRO A 30 6.24 -1.72 0.20
CA PRO A 30 7.63 -1.35 0.47
C PRO A 30 8.68 -2.03 -0.42
N ASP A 31 8.37 -3.18 -1.04
CA ASP A 31 9.27 -3.90 -1.94
C ASP A 31 8.53 -4.26 -3.24
N LEU A 32 8.83 -3.51 -4.29
CA LEU A 32 8.26 -3.70 -5.63
C LEU A 32 9.23 -4.47 -6.52
N LYS A 33 8.69 -5.41 -7.28
CA LYS A 33 9.40 -6.13 -8.35
C LYS A 33 8.70 -5.97 -9.70
N ASP A 34 9.43 -6.23 -10.76
CA ASP A 34 8.82 -6.56 -12.04
C ASP A 34 8.27 -7.99 -12.00
N GLY A 35 7.23 -8.25 -12.79
CA GLY A 35 6.61 -9.56 -12.87
C GLY A 35 5.14 -9.51 -13.30
N PRO A 36 4.54 -10.68 -13.53
CA PRO A 36 3.15 -10.77 -13.96
C PRO A 36 2.19 -10.30 -12.87
N LEU A 37 0.94 -10.07 -13.28
CA LEU A 37 -0.20 -9.90 -12.38
C LEU A 37 -0.45 -11.21 -11.58
N SER A 38 -0.59 -11.12 -10.26
CA SER A 38 -1.01 -12.27 -9.44
C SER A 38 -2.52 -12.49 -9.54
N PRO A 39 -3.00 -13.72 -9.76
CA PRO A 39 -4.42 -14.05 -9.64
C PRO A 39 -4.92 -14.03 -8.19
N GLY A 40 -4.02 -14.19 -7.20
CA GLY A 40 -4.32 -14.17 -5.76
C GLY A 40 -4.26 -12.79 -5.11
N ARG A 41 -4.25 -11.72 -5.92
CA ARG A 41 -4.12 -10.35 -5.45
C ARG A 41 -5.22 -10.00 -4.46
N ARG A 42 -4.84 -9.38 -3.35
CA ARG A 42 -5.78 -8.91 -2.32
C ARG A 42 -5.22 -7.71 -1.58
N LEU A 43 -6.12 -6.93 -1.01
CA LEU A 43 -5.81 -5.89 -0.04
C LEU A 43 -6.05 -6.43 1.37
N VAL A 44 -5.16 -6.07 2.28
CA VAL A 44 -5.32 -6.33 3.71
C VAL A 44 -5.11 -5.00 4.44
N PRO A 45 -6.06 -4.54 5.27
CA PRO A 45 -5.85 -3.36 6.11
C PRO A 45 -4.57 -3.50 6.93
N LEU A 46 -3.76 -2.45 7.02
CA LEU A 46 -2.49 -2.50 7.74
C LEU A 46 -2.69 -2.89 9.22
N ALA A 47 -3.82 -2.49 9.82
CA ALA A 47 -4.21 -2.84 11.19
C ALA A 47 -4.38 -4.36 11.40
N ASP A 48 -4.78 -5.07 10.34
CA ASP A 48 -5.04 -6.52 10.36
C ASP A 48 -3.81 -7.33 9.92
N LEU A 49 -2.75 -6.68 9.45
CA LEU A 49 -1.56 -7.37 8.97
C LEU A 49 -0.73 -7.91 10.15
N PRO A 50 -0.54 -9.24 10.28
CA PRO A 50 0.38 -9.79 11.25
C PRO A 50 1.81 -9.34 10.90
N ARG A 51 2.49 -8.72 11.87
CA ARG A 51 3.83 -8.11 11.70
C ARG A 51 4.82 -9.10 11.05
N PRO A 52 5.12 -8.95 9.74
CA PRO A 52 5.94 -9.92 9.05
C PRO A 52 7.42 -9.68 9.35
N LEU A 53 8.22 -10.75 9.35
CA LEU A 53 9.67 -10.68 9.56
C LEU A 53 10.39 -9.92 8.43
N LEU A 54 9.82 -9.99 7.21
CA LEU A 54 10.30 -9.30 6.02
C LEU A 54 9.15 -8.56 5.35
N PRO A 55 9.40 -7.40 4.72
CA PRO A 55 8.39 -6.70 3.94
C PRO A 55 7.86 -7.59 2.81
N PRO A 56 6.54 -7.59 2.53
CA PRO A 56 5.98 -8.32 1.41
C PRO A 56 6.51 -7.75 0.09
N ARG A 57 6.91 -8.65 -0.81
CA ARG A 57 7.44 -8.31 -2.13
C ARG A 57 6.41 -8.59 -3.22
N ILE A 58 6.00 -7.58 -3.96
CA ILE A 58 4.86 -7.65 -4.90
C ILE A 58 5.19 -7.06 -6.27
N SER A 59 4.55 -7.57 -7.33
CA SER A 59 4.78 -7.04 -8.68
C SER A 59 4.09 -5.70 -8.90
N ARG A 60 4.72 -4.79 -9.64
CA ARG A 60 4.13 -3.50 -10.06
C ARG A 60 2.78 -3.70 -10.77
N ALA A 61 2.69 -4.72 -11.62
CA ALA A 61 1.45 -5.08 -12.32
C ALA A 61 0.31 -5.44 -11.35
N THR A 62 0.63 -6.15 -10.25
CA THR A 62 -0.37 -6.51 -9.24
C THR A 62 -0.83 -5.30 -8.43
N VAL A 63 0.09 -4.41 -8.04
CA VAL A 63 -0.27 -3.18 -7.33
C VAL A 63 -1.16 -2.29 -8.19
N ALA A 64 -0.80 -2.08 -9.46
CA ALA A 64 -1.61 -1.28 -10.38
C ALA A 64 -3.02 -1.85 -10.57
N ALA A 65 -3.15 -3.18 -10.71
CA ALA A 65 -4.46 -3.82 -10.79
C ALA A 65 -5.28 -3.61 -9.51
N LEU A 66 -4.67 -3.77 -8.33
CA LEU A 66 -5.35 -3.55 -7.05
C LEU A 66 -5.78 -2.08 -6.86
N MET A 67 -5.00 -1.11 -7.35
CA MET A 67 -5.41 0.30 -7.34
C MET A 67 -6.65 0.54 -8.21
N LEU A 68 -6.73 -0.12 -9.36
CA LEU A 68 -7.91 -0.05 -10.24
C LEU A 68 -9.13 -0.73 -9.60
N ASP A 69 -8.95 -1.90 -8.99
CA ASP A 69 -10.03 -2.62 -8.29
C ASP A 69 -10.59 -1.77 -7.12
N GLU A 70 -9.71 -1.15 -6.33
CA GLU A 70 -10.10 -0.27 -5.23
C GLU A 70 -10.82 0.98 -5.74
N ALA A 71 -10.33 1.60 -6.83
CA ALA A 71 -11.00 2.76 -7.41
C ALA A 71 -12.42 2.45 -7.92
N GLN A 72 -12.72 1.19 -8.25
CA GLN A 72 -14.05 0.76 -8.70
C GLN A 72 -14.99 0.43 -7.54
N THR A 73 -14.46 -0.04 -6.40
CA THR A 73 -15.25 -0.58 -5.29
C THR A 73 -15.29 0.34 -4.06
N SER A 74 -14.27 1.18 -3.88
CA SER A 74 -14.09 2.12 -2.75
C SER A 74 -14.23 1.46 -1.38
N GLY A 75 -13.62 0.29 -1.18
CA GLY A 75 -13.78 -0.52 0.02
C GLY A 75 -12.98 -0.04 1.24
N HIS A 76 -11.92 0.75 1.05
CA HIS A 76 -10.93 1.06 2.08
C HIS A 76 -10.61 2.56 2.19
N GLY A 77 -11.58 3.43 1.84
CA GLY A 77 -11.38 4.88 1.91
C GLY A 77 -11.04 5.36 3.31
N GLY A 78 -9.96 6.12 3.45
CA GLY A 78 -9.43 6.58 4.74
C GLY A 78 -8.56 5.56 5.46
N GLU A 79 -8.18 4.45 4.81
CA GLU A 79 -7.35 3.41 5.38
C GLU A 79 -6.03 3.20 4.62
N THR A 80 -5.00 2.75 5.34
CA THR A 80 -3.78 2.22 4.74
C THR A 80 -3.91 0.70 4.55
N VAL A 81 -3.73 0.23 3.32
CA VAL A 81 -3.81 -1.18 2.94
C VAL A 81 -2.47 -1.72 2.46
N VAL A 82 -2.21 -2.99 2.70
CA VAL A 82 -1.04 -3.72 2.23
C VAL A 82 -1.45 -4.63 1.08
N PRO A 83 -0.95 -4.39 -0.15
CA PRO A 83 -1.25 -5.24 -1.28
C PRO A 83 -0.43 -6.53 -1.17
N LEU A 84 -1.12 -7.66 -1.26
CA LEU A 84 -0.54 -8.99 -1.22
C LEU A 84 -0.90 -9.76 -2.48
N SER A 85 -0.04 -10.69 -2.86
CA SER A 85 -0.19 -11.57 -4.02
C SER A 85 -0.45 -13.02 -3.65
#